data_AF-A0A819L6B2-F1
#
_entry.id   AF-A0A819L6B2-F1
#
_cell.length_a   1.000
_cell.length_b   1.000
_cell.length_c   1.000
_cell.angle_alpha   90.00
_cell.angle_beta   90.00
_cell.angle_gamma   90.00
#
_symmetry.space_group_name_H-M   'P 1'
#
loop_
_entity.id
_entity.type
_entity.pdbx_description
1 polymer ?
#
loop_
_entity_poly.entity_id
_entity_poly.type
_entity_poly.pdbx_seq_one_letter_code
_entity_poly.pdbx_strand_id
1 'polypeptide(L)'
;MNVDHRVIALIDMDCFYVQVEQRLQPEFLGKPCGVAQYYTWKGGGLIAVNYEARDFGVKRGMRGEQAKELCPDFHVFHVQEVNGKANLTRYRDASADVFRVLNANYKLVEKASIDEAYIDLTEDIQRLKESPLKLTIDDFPSTHLAGFTTKTNDERIEIVNKWLKDCELDDEKRNYDLVLGAYLVEKIRKKVKEETGFFCSAGIARNKILAKLCCGFNKPRKQTILTHSDIDHVFDNTPVQKIQGLGGKAGDRVMELFKVDNMGQLRKYSLDALQASLGESNGCW
;
A
#
# COMPACT_ATOMS: atom_id res chain seq x y z
N MET A 1 20.20 -14.77 6.99
CA MET A 1 20.09 -13.32 7.21
C MET A 1 19.13 -13.10 8.37
N ASN A 2 19.51 -12.31 9.37
CA ASN A 2 18.63 -12.01 10.50
C ASN A 2 17.43 -11.20 9.99
N VAL A 3 16.22 -11.77 10.08
CA VAL A 3 14.99 -11.17 9.52
C VAL A 3 14.65 -9.84 10.19
N ASP A 4 15.13 -9.63 11.42
CA ASP A 4 14.91 -8.43 12.22
C ASP A 4 15.46 -7.14 11.61
N HIS A 5 16.45 -7.23 10.72
CA HIS A 5 17.09 -6.04 10.15
C HIS A 5 16.62 -5.69 8.74
N ARG A 6 15.85 -6.55 8.08
CA ARG A 6 15.33 -6.21 6.74
C ARG A 6 14.37 -5.04 6.84
N VAL A 7 14.40 -4.15 5.85
CA VAL A 7 13.40 -3.09 5.70
C VAL A 7 12.85 -3.16 4.30
N ILE A 8 11.58 -3.53 4.22
CA ILE A 8 10.85 -3.71 2.97
C ILE A 8 9.80 -2.61 2.87
N ALA A 9 9.81 -1.91 1.73
CA ALA A 9 8.75 -0.99 1.35
C ALA A 9 7.85 -1.64 0.28
N LEU A 10 6.55 -1.40 0.35
CA LEU A 10 5.60 -1.55 -0.76
C LEU A 10 5.23 -0.14 -1.21
N ILE A 11 5.48 0.22 -2.47
CA ILE A 11 4.96 1.43 -3.12
C ILE A 11 3.76 1.07 -4.00
N ASP A 12 2.63 1.74 -3.81
CA ASP A 12 1.36 1.46 -4.50
C ASP A 12 0.73 2.76 -5.01
N MET A 13 0.51 2.88 -6.32
CA MET A 13 -0.03 4.09 -6.92
C MET A 13 -1.50 4.30 -6.54
N ASP A 14 -1.84 5.51 -6.09
CA ASP A 14 -3.21 5.83 -5.69
C ASP A 14 -4.15 5.84 -6.89
N CYS A 15 -5.26 5.07 -6.85
CA CYS A 15 -6.26 5.01 -7.94
C CYS A 15 -5.65 5.06 -9.37
N PHE A 16 -4.60 4.26 -9.61
CA PHE A 16 -3.61 4.46 -10.68
C PHE A 16 -4.19 4.84 -12.04
N TYR A 17 -5.16 4.08 -12.56
CA TYR A 17 -5.71 4.35 -13.89
C TYR A 17 -6.45 5.69 -13.96
N VAL A 18 -7.09 6.13 -12.88
CA VAL A 18 -7.72 7.46 -12.83
C VAL A 18 -6.65 8.55 -12.86
N GLN A 19 -5.53 8.40 -12.16
CA GLN A 19 -4.43 9.36 -12.23
C GLN A 19 -3.80 9.43 -13.63
N VAL A 20 -3.70 8.29 -14.33
CA VAL A 20 -3.24 8.25 -15.72
C VAL A 20 -4.15 9.08 -16.63
N GLU A 21 -5.47 8.96 -16.46
CA GLU A 21 -6.44 9.75 -17.23
C GLU A 21 -6.45 11.24 -16.82
N GLN A 22 -6.40 11.54 -15.53
CA GLN A 22 -6.32 12.92 -15.01
C GLN A 22 -5.04 13.64 -15.44
N ARG A 23 -3.94 12.92 -15.67
CA ARG A 23 -2.71 13.50 -16.24
C ARG A 23 -2.92 13.98 -17.68
N LEU A 24 -3.78 13.30 -18.45
CA LEU A 24 -4.12 13.67 -19.82
C LEU A 24 -5.24 14.72 -19.88
N GLN A 25 -6.12 14.75 -18.88
CA GLN A 25 -7.26 15.66 -18.76
C GLN A 25 -7.26 16.34 -17.37
N PRO A 26 -6.39 17.34 -17.14
CA PRO A 26 -6.18 17.96 -15.84
C PRO A 26 -7.42 18.65 -15.24
N GLU A 27 -8.41 19.00 -16.07
CA GLU A 27 -9.69 19.57 -15.64
C GLU A 27 -10.52 18.63 -14.74
N PHE A 28 -10.14 17.35 -14.65
CA PHE A 28 -10.74 16.35 -13.77
C PHE A 28 -9.95 16.09 -12.48
N LEU A 29 -8.86 16.81 -12.23
CA LEU A 29 -8.15 16.75 -10.94
C LEU A 29 -9.09 17.21 -9.81
N GLY A 30 -9.17 16.42 -8.74
CA GLY A 30 -10.03 16.71 -7.58
C GLY A 30 -11.53 16.50 -7.82
N LYS A 31 -11.94 15.95 -8.97
CA LYS A 31 -13.34 15.62 -9.28
C LYS A 31 -13.63 14.13 -9.11
N PRO A 32 -14.86 13.71 -8.77
CA PRO A 32 -15.21 12.29 -8.67
C PRO A 32 -15.15 11.62 -10.04
N CYS A 33 -14.22 10.67 -10.20
CA CYS A 33 -13.88 10.06 -11.48
C CYS A 33 -13.65 8.55 -11.37
N GLY A 34 -13.88 7.83 -12.48
CA GLY A 34 -13.50 6.42 -12.62
C GLY A 34 -13.08 6.07 -14.03
N VAL A 35 -12.44 4.90 -14.17
CA VAL A 35 -12.09 4.32 -15.46
C VAL A 35 -12.92 3.08 -15.69
N ALA A 36 -13.62 3.01 -16.83
CA ALA A 36 -14.43 1.87 -17.25
C ALA A 36 -13.84 1.17 -18.48
N GLN A 37 -14.03 -0.15 -18.56
CA GLN A 37 -13.86 -0.90 -19.80
C GLN A 37 -15.20 -1.08 -20.49
N TYR A 38 -15.18 -0.91 -21.82
CA TYR A 38 -16.36 -0.93 -22.67
C TYR A 38 -17.37 0.17 -22.31
N TYR A 39 -18.44 0.28 -23.08
CA TYR A 39 -19.49 1.28 -22.85
C TYR A 39 -20.90 0.72 -23.00
N THR A 40 -21.14 -0.11 -24.02
CA THR A 40 -22.48 -0.54 -24.47
C THR A 40 -23.35 -1.17 -23.38
N TRP A 41 -22.75 -1.89 -22.44
CA TRP A 41 -23.47 -2.48 -21.31
C TRP A 41 -23.39 -1.58 -20.07
N LYS A 42 -24.46 -0.81 -19.82
CA LYS A 42 -24.68 0.01 -18.62
C LYS A 42 -23.55 1.01 -18.32
N GLY A 43 -22.96 1.62 -19.34
CA GLY A 43 -21.85 2.57 -19.19
C GLY A 43 -20.51 1.92 -18.82
N GLY A 44 -20.36 0.61 -19.05
CA GLY A 44 -19.10 -0.12 -18.84
C GLY A 44 -18.84 -0.54 -17.39
N GLY A 45 -17.88 -1.44 -17.20
CA GLY A 45 -17.47 -1.90 -15.87
C GLY A 45 -16.32 -1.08 -15.31
N LEU A 46 -16.51 -0.46 -14.15
CA LEU A 46 -15.47 0.33 -13.48
C LEU A 46 -14.32 -0.56 -13.02
N ILE A 47 -13.11 -0.25 -13.48
CA ILE A 47 -11.87 -0.92 -13.13
C ILE A 47 -10.98 -0.09 -12.19
N ALA A 48 -11.21 1.22 -12.10
CA ALA A 48 -10.58 2.10 -11.13
C ALA A 48 -11.52 3.25 -10.73
N VAL A 49 -11.40 3.71 -9.49
CA VAL A 49 -12.22 4.78 -8.89
C VAL A 49 -11.33 5.60 -7.96
N ASN A 50 -11.34 6.93 -8.09
CA ASN A 50 -10.59 7.81 -7.20
C ASN A 50 -11.28 8.02 -5.85
N TYR A 51 -10.59 8.69 -4.95
CA TYR A 51 -11.02 8.82 -3.55
C TYR A 51 -12.25 9.73 -3.43
N GLU A 52 -12.30 10.80 -4.21
CA GLU A 52 -13.44 11.72 -4.29
C GLU A 52 -14.74 10.99 -4.67
N ALA A 53 -14.69 10.03 -5.61
CA ALA A 53 -15.86 9.23 -5.96
C ALA A 53 -16.20 8.14 -4.92
N ARG A 54 -15.20 7.63 -4.18
CA ARG A 54 -15.44 6.64 -3.11
C ARG A 54 -16.22 7.24 -1.94
N ASP A 55 -16.08 8.54 -1.69
CA ASP A 55 -16.85 9.25 -0.66
C ASP A 55 -18.36 9.23 -0.95
N PHE A 56 -18.76 9.11 -2.21
CA PHE A 56 -20.15 8.89 -2.64
C PHE A 56 -20.56 7.41 -2.67
N GLY A 57 -19.69 6.50 -2.24
CA GLY A 57 -19.95 5.06 -2.24
C GLY A 57 -19.70 4.36 -3.59
N VAL A 58 -19.13 5.05 -4.59
CA VAL A 58 -18.74 4.43 -5.86
C VAL A 58 -17.60 3.44 -5.63
N LYS A 59 -17.75 2.22 -6.16
CA LYS A 59 -16.79 1.11 -5.98
C LYS A 59 -16.32 0.55 -7.31
N ARG A 60 -15.08 0.05 -7.34
CA ARG A 60 -14.60 -0.80 -8.44
C ARG A 60 -15.56 -1.99 -8.61
N GLY A 61 -15.85 -2.36 -9.86
CA GLY A 61 -16.79 -3.41 -10.22
C GLY A 61 -18.22 -2.93 -10.49
N MET A 62 -18.59 -1.72 -10.03
CA MET A 62 -19.87 -1.11 -10.40
C MET A 62 -19.93 -0.78 -11.89
N ARG A 63 -21.15 -0.63 -12.41
CA ARG A 63 -21.40 -0.10 -13.75
C ARG A 63 -21.36 1.43 -13.76
N GLY A 64 -21.00 2.02 -14.89
CA GLY A 64 -20.94 3.49 -15.04
C GLY A 64 -22.26 4.19 -14.73
N GLU A 65 -23.39 3.61 -15.14
CA GLU A 65 -24.73 4.12 -14.81
C GLU A 65 -25.01 4.10 -13.30
N GLN A 66 -24.70 2.99 -12.63
CA GLN A 66 -24.87 2.85 -11.17
C GLN A 66 -24.01 3.86 -10.40
N ALA A 67 -22.81 4.15 -10.91
CA ALA A 67 -21.95 5.16 -10.31
C ALA A 67 -22.52 6.58 -10.45
N LYS A 68 -23.16 6.88 -11.59
CA LYS A 68 -23.86 8.16 -11.81
C LYS A 68 -25.12 8.33 -10.96
N GLU A 69 -25.80 7.24 -10.62
CA GLU A 69 -26.91 7.27 -9.67
C GLU A 69 -26.44 7.68 -8.26
N LEU A 70 -25.27 7.20 -7.83
CA LEU A 70 -24.67 7.56 -6.53
C LEU A 70 -24.02 8.94 -6.53
N CYS A 71 -23.45 9.36 -7.66
CA CYS A 71 -22.74 10.62 -7.82
C CYS A 71 -23.07 11.21 -9.21
N PRO A 72 -24.06 12.11 -9.32
CA PRO A 72 -24.50 12.66 -10.61
C PRO A 72 -23.38 13.35 -11.41
N ASP A 73 -22.42 13.96 -10.71
CA ASP A 73 -21.25 14.63 -11.32
C ASP A 73 -20.08 13.67 -11.64
N PHE A 74 -20.28 12.36 -11.47
CA PHE A 74 -19.26 11.35 -11.70
C PHE A 74 -18.83 11.29 -13.17
N HIS A 75 -17.54 11.50 -13.40
CA HIS A 75 -16.95 11.38 -14.72
C HIS A 75 -16.40 9.97 -14.97
N VAL A 76 -16.70 9.41 -16.15
CA VAL A 76 -16.22 8.09 -16.56
C VAL A 76 -15.26 8.24 -17.73
N PHE A 77 -13.99 7.94 -17.49
CA PHE A 77 -13.03 7.72 -18.56
C PHE A 77 -13.21 6.30 -19.12
N HIS A 78 -13.08 6.14 -20.43
CA HIS A 78 -13.16 4.84 -21.07
C HIS A 78 -11.80 4.38 -21.58
N VAL A 79 -11.45 3.14 -21.25
CA VAL A 79 -10.26 2.47 -21.81
C VAL A 79 -10.38 2.44 -23.33
N GLN A 80 -9.30 2.79 -24.04
CA GLN A 80 -9.26 2.74 -25.51
C GLN A 80 -9.60 1.34 -26.01
N GLU A 81 -10.30 1.24 -27.13
CA GLU A 81 -10.61 -0.04 -27.78
C GLU A 81 -9.86 -0.18 -29.11
N VAL A 82 -9.22 -1.33 -29.32
CA VAL A 82 -8.57 -1.69 -30.59
C VAL A 82 -9.06 -3.07 -31.00
N ASN A 83 -9.59 -3.19 -32.23
CA ASN A 83 -10.20 -4.42 -32.74
C ASN A 83 -11.29 -4.99 -31.80
N GLY A 84 -12.13 -4.12 -31.23
CA GLY A 84 -13.23 -4.48 -30.33
C GLY A 84 -12.80 -5.01 -28.95
N LYS A 85 -11.53 -4.80 -28.56
CA LYS A 85 -11.00 -5.23 -27.26
C LYS A 85 -10.37 -4.06 -26.51
N ALA A 86 -10.47 -4.09 -25.18
CA ALA A 86 -9.85 -3.11 -24.32
C ALA A 86 -8.32 -3.10 -24.51
N ASN A 87 -7.76 -1.92 -24.80
CA ASN A 87 -6.35 -1.66 -24.97
C ASN A 87 -5.79 -0.95 -23.73
N LEU A 88 -4.97 -1.66 -22.96
CA LEU A 88 -4.38 -1.17 -21.72
C LEU A 88 -2.96 -0.60 -21.88
N THR A 89 -2.47 -0.42 -23.12
CA THR A 89 -1.08 0.02 -23.38
C THR A 89 -0.74 1.32 -22.66
N ARG A 90 -1.63 2.33 -22.69
CA ARG A 90 -1.45 3.60 -21.96
C ARG A 90 -1.09 3.42 -20.48
N TYR A 91 -1.79 2.52 -19.78
CA TYR A 91 -1.55 2.27 -18.35
C TYR A 91 -0.26 1.45 -18.14
N ARG A 92 0.11 0.58 -19.09
CA ARG A 92 1.39 -0.14 -19.07
C ARG A 92 2.57 0.79 -19.30
N ASP A 93 2.44 1.77 -20.18
CA ASP A 93 3.47 2.78 -20.44
C ASP A 93 3.66 3.68 -19.22
N ALA A 94 2.56 4.14 -18.61
CA ALA A 94 2.61 4.88 -17.35
C ALA A 94 3.24 4.07 -16.21
N SER A 95 2.98 2.75 -16.16
CA SER A 95 3.63 1.83 -15.22
C SER A 95 5.13 1.78 -15.49
N ALA A 96 5.55 1.61 -16.75
CA ALA A 96 6.95 1.58 -17.13
C ALA A 96 7.68 2.88 -16.74
N ASP A 97 7.03 4.05 -16.84
CA ASP A 97 7.58 5.30 -16.33
C ASP A 97 7.85 5.25 -14.82
N VAL A 98 6.89 4.81 -14.00
CA VAL A 98 7.08 4.67 -12.54
C VAL A 98 8.22 3.70 -12.24
N PHE A 99 8.23 2.53 -12.86
CA PHE A 99 9.29 1.53 -12.63
C PHE A 99 10.66 2.01 -13.11
N ARG A 100 10.74 2.85 -14.14
CA ARG A 100 12.00 3.49 -14.56
C ARG A 100 12.54 4.40 -13.45
N VAL A 101 11.69 5.21 -12.82
CA VAL A 101 12.10 6.05 -11.66
C VAL A 101 12.61 5.18 -10.51
N LEU A 102 11.90 4.11 -10.17
CA LEU A 102 12.29 3.23 -9.06
C LEU A 102 13.63 2.52 -9.34
N ASN A 103 13.77 1.88 -10.50
CA ASN A 103 14.98 1.12 -10.86
C ASN A 103 16.20 2.01 -11.11
N ALA A 104 16.02 3.28 -11.46
CA ALA A 104 17.14 4.22 -11.60
C ALA A 104 17.79 4.58 -10.25
N ASN A 105 17.05 4.43 -9.14
CA ASN A 105 17.48 4.88 -7.81
C ASN A 105 17.72 3.73 -6.82
N TYR A 106 17.13 2.55 -7.05
CA TYR A 106 17.17 1.42 -6.13
C TYR A 106 17.48 0.12 -6.86
N LYS A 107 18.35 -0.71 -6.27
CA LYS A 107 18.82 -1.96 -6.89
C LYS A 107 17.83 -3.11 -6.76
N LEU A 108 17.17 -3.23 -5.62
CA LEU A 108 16.31 -4.37 -5.28
C LEU A 108 14.84 -3.99 -5.37
N VAL A 109 14.36 -3.77 -6.59
CA VAL A 109 12.95 -3.47 -6.89
C VAL A 109 12.30 -4.69 -7.51
N GLU A 110 11.16 -5.12 -6.94
CA GLU A 110 10.34 -6.20 -7.47
C GLU A 110 8.97 -5.66 -7.88
N LYS A 111 8.62 -5.86 -9.16
CA LYS A 111 7.29 -5.54 -9.68
C LYS A 111 6.26 -6.56 -9.21
N ALA A 112 5.32 -6.12 -8.36
CA ALA A 112 4.26 -6.96 -7.82
C ALA A 112 2.97 -6.89 -8.67
N SER A 113 2.66 -5.73 -9.25
CA SER A 113 1.53 -5.52 -10.15
C SER A 113 1.86 -4.46 -11.21
N ILE A 114 0.84 -3.96 -11.93
CA ILE A 114 1.00 -2.83 -12.84
C ILE A 114 1.35 -1.53 -12.09
N ASP A 115 0.93 -1.39 -10.83
CA ASP A 115 0.99 -0.16 -10.05
C ASP A 115 1.65 -0.35 -8.67
N GLU A 116 2.22 -1.52 -8.41
CA GLU A 116 2.81 -1.87 -7.12
C GLU A 116 4.21 -2.46 -7.26
N ALA A 117 5.11 -2.00 -6.40
CA ALA A 117 6.48 -2.48 -6.31
C ALA A 117 6.89 -2.74 -4.86
N TYR A 118 7.58 -3.85 -4.62
CA TYR A 118 8.37 -4.03 -3.41
C TYR A 118 9.77 -3.45 -3.62
N ILE A 119 10.33 -2.86 -2.58
CA ILE A 119 11.72 -2.39 -2.56
C ILE A 119 12.37 -2.89 -1.27
N ASP A 120 13.48 -3.62 -1.39
CA ASP A 120 14.33 -3.95 -0.25
C ASP A 120 15.33 -2.82 -0.04
N LEU A 121 15.15 -2.07 1.05
CA LEU A 121 15.94 -0.88 1.39
C LEU A 121 17.10 -1.21 2.34
N THR A 122 17.32 -2.49 2.65
CA THR A 122 18.26 -2.88 3.71
C THR A 122 19.68 -2.37 3.45
N GLU A 123 20.21 -2.53 2.22
CA GLU A 123 21.54 -2.03 1.85
C GLU A 123 21.62 -0.50 1.74
N ASP A 124 20.52 0.15 1.32
CA ASP A 124 20.46 1.60 1.20
C ASP A 124 20.49 2.26 2.59
N ILE A 125 19.83 1.63 3.57
CA ILE A 125 19.84 2.04 4.97
C ILE A 125 21.21 1.88 5.60
N GLN A 126 21.93 0.78 5.34
CA GLN A 126 23.30 0.63 5.85
C GLN A 126 24.22 1.74 5.32
N ARG A 127 24.10 2.09 4.04
CA ARG A 127 24.86 3.20 3.44
C ARG A 127 24.48 4.55 4.05
N LEU A 128 23.20 4.79 4.35
CA LEU A 128 22.79 6.00 5.07
C LEU A 128 23.40 6.10 6.47
N LYS A 129 23.57 4.98 7.18
CA LYS A 129 24.17 4.98 8.52
C LYS A 129 25.63 5.42 8.54
N GLU A 130 26.34 5.32 7.41
CA GLU A 130 27.72 5.81 7.28
C GLU A 130 27.80 7.35 7.36
N SER A 131 26.69 8.06 7.12
CA SER A 131 26.60 9.51 7.24
C SER A 131 25.41 9.90 8.13
N PRO A 132 25.63 10.11 9.45
CA PRO A 132 24.55 10.32 10.41
C PRO A 132 23.65 11.50 10.01
N LEU A 133 22.36 11.20 9.81
CA LEU A 133 21.32 12.20 9.57
C LEU A 133 20.68 12.59 10.90
N LYS A 134 20.44 13.90 11.08
CA LYS A 134 19.58 14.41 12.15
C LYS A 134 18.18 14.60 11.59
N LEU A 135 17.33 13.60 11.78
CA LEU A 135 15.97 13.60 11.26
C LEU A 135 15.01 14.25 12.27
N THR A 136 14.02 14.97 11.77
CA THR A 136 12.97 15.63 12.54
C THR A 136 11.61 15.32 11.95
N ILE A 137 10.52 15.74 12.61
CA ILE A 137 9.16 15.53 12.07
C ILE A 137 8.95 16.11 10.67
N ASP A 138 9.71 17.14 10.30
CA ASP A 138 9.62 17.78 8.98
C ASP A 138 10.07 16.84 7.84
N ASP A 139 10.90 15.84 8.16
CA ASP A 139 11.32 14.79 7.23
C ASP A 139 10.23 13.72 7.01
N PHE A 140 9.16 13.75 7.80
CA PHE A 140 8.08 12.75 7.81
C PHE A 140 6.69 13.41 7.63
N PRO A 141 6.46 14.20 6.58
CA PRO A 141 5.23 14.99 6.41
C PRO A 141 3.98 14.12 6.20
N SER A 142 4.12 12.85 5.82
CA SER A 142 2.99 11.98 5.47
C SER A 142 3.04 10.58 6.10
N THR A 143 4.00 10.37 7.00
CA THR A 143 4.21 9.10 7.71
C THR A 143 3.25 8.92 8.88
N HIS A 144 2.75 7.70 9.04
CA HIS A 144 1.89 7.23 10.13
C HIS A 144 2.45 5.93 10.72
N LEU A 145 2.11 5.63 11.97
CA LEU A 145 2.32 4.32 12.57
C LEU A 145 1.06 3.45 12.46
N ALA A 146 1.23 2.19 12.09
CA ALA A 146 0.17 1.19 12.11
C ALA A 146 -0.30 0.93 13.55
N GLY A 147 -1.58 0.62 13.72
CA GLY A 147 -2.19 0.41 15.05
C GLY A 147 -2.70 1.70 15.70
N PHE A 148 -2.32 2.88 15.19
CA PHE A 148 -2.80 4.16 15.68
C PHE A 148 -3.75 4.79 14.66
N THR A 149 -4.91 5.26 15.12
CA THR A 149 -5.85 6.03 14.29
C THR A 149 -5.72 7.50 14.64
N THR A 150 -5.46 8.34 13.65
CA THR A 150 -5.33 9.79 13.83
C THR A 150 -6.44 10.51 13.09
N LYS A 151 -7.13 11.42 13.77
CA LYS A 151 -8.17 12.29 13.22
C LYS A 151 -7.60 13.60 12.70
N THR A 152 -6.49 14.06 13.28
CA THR A 152 -5.85 15.34 12.93
C THR A 152 -4.38 15.14 12.59
N ASN A 153 -3.80 16.13 11.92
CA ASN A 153 -2.36 16.11 11.63
C ASN A 153 -1.53 16.31 12.91
N ASP A 154 -2.05 17.01 13.92
CA ASP A 154 -1.35 17.23 15.19
C ASP A 154 -1.23 15.92 15.98
N GLU A 155 -2.30 15.11 16.04
CA GLU A 155 -2.25 13.77 16.63
C GLU A 155 -1.21 12.87 15.94
N ARG A 156 -1.16 12.93 14.60
CA ARG A 156 -0.14 12.21 13.82
C ARG A 156 1.27 12.66 14.17
N ILE A 157 1.49 13.98 14.23
CA ILE A 157 2.78 14.59 14.57
C ILE A 157 3.22 14.15 15.97
N GLU A 158 2.32 14.15 16.95
CA GLU A 158 2.62 13.72 18.31
C GLU A 158 3.06 12.26 18.36
N ILE A 159 2.32 11.36 17.71
CA ILE A 159 2.63 9.92 17.65
C ILE A 159 3.97 9.68 16.97
N VAL A 160 4.22 10.30 15.81
CA VAL A 160 5.48 10.12 15.08
C VAL A 160 6.66 10.70 15.88
N ASN A 161 6.51 11.88 16.50
CA ASN A 161 7.57 12.45 17.34
C ASN A 161 7.90 11.58 18.55
N LYS A 162 6.88 11.01 19.20
CA LYS A 162 7.09 10.06 20.29
C LYS A 162 7.88 8.85 19.79
N TRP A 163 7.46 8.28 18.68
CA TRP A 163 8.13 7.12 18.08
C TRP A 163 9.58 7.42 17.68
N LEU A 164 9.87 8.58 17.11
CA LEU A 164 11.24 8.99 16.77
C LEU A 164 12.13 9.03 18.02
N LYS A 165 11.64 9.63 19.11
CA LYS A 165 12.35 9.66 20.40
C LYS A 165 12.56 8.25 20.95
N ASP A 166 11.53 7.41 20.92
CA ASP A 166 11.62 6.02 21.40
C ASP A 166 12.66 5.22 20.58
N CYS A 167 12.78 5.47 19.27
CA CYS A 167 13.78 4.84 18.40
C CYS A 167 15.20 5.35 18.64
N GLU A 168 15.38 6.60 19.06
CA GLU A 168 16.69 7.16 19.41
C GLU A 168 17.25 6.54 20.71
N LEU A 169 16.35 6.12 21.61
CA LEU A 169 16.67 5.49 22.89
C LEU A 169 16.81 3.96 22.80
N ASP A 170 16.52 3.36 21.64
CA ASP A 170 16.64 1.91 21.40
C ASP A 170 18.12 1.51 21.29
N ASP A 171 18.66 0.89 22.35
CA ASP A 171 20.06 0.46 22.46
C ASP A 171 20.49 -0.47 21.31
N GLU A 172 19.58 -1.29 20.80
CA GLU A 172 19.85 -2.22 19.70
C GLU A 172 19.66 -1.57 18.32
N LYS A 173 19.16 -0.32 18.29
CA LYS A 173 18.86 0.48 17.09
C LYS A 173 18.04 -0.29 16.05
N ARG A 174 17.27 -1.30 16.48
CA ARG A 174 16.49 -2.12 15.56
C ARG A 174 15.44 -1.23 14.90
N ASN A 175 14.71 -0.44 15.68
CA ASN A 175 13.65 0.41 15.12
C ASN A 175 14.19 1.60 14.33
N TYR A 176 15.43 2.02 14.56
CA TYR A 176 16.06 3.10 13.79
C TYR A 176 16.18 2.76 12.29
N ASP A 177 16.30 1.48 11.91
CA ASP A 177 16.25 1.06 10.51
C ASP A 177 14.91 1.41 9.84
N LEU A 178 13.79 1.30 10.56
CA LEU A 178 12.47 1.67 10.03
C LEU A 178 12.33 3.20 9.91
N VAL A 179 12.98 3.98 10.79
CA VAL A 179 13.07 5.45 10.68
C VAL A 179 13.76 5.84 9.37
N LEU A 180 14.94 5.28 9.11
CA LEU A 180 15.68 5.53 7.88
C LEU A 180 14.93 5.02 6.64
N GLY A 181 14.27 3.87 6.73
CA GLY A 181 13.41 3.35 5.69
C GLY A 181 12.24 4.29 5.36
N ALA A 182 11.55 4.81 6.37
CA ALA A 182 10.46 5.77 6.19
C ALA A 182 10.95 7.07 5.55
N TYR A 183 12.11 7.58 5.97
CA TYR A 183 12.73 8.76 5.36
C TYR A 183 13.03 8.53 3.87
N LEU A 184 13.63 7.38 3.52
CA LEU A 184 13.85 7.01 2.13
C LEU A 184 12.53 6.93 1.35
N VAL A 185 11.49 6.35 1.93
CA VAL A 185 10.18 6.22 1.26
C VAL A 185 9.50 7.57 1.03
N GLU A 186 9.64 8.56 1.93
CA GLU A 186 9.16 9.92 1.67
C GLU A 186 9.86 10.51 0.42
N LYS A 187 11.18 10.29 0.29
CA LYS A 187 11.95 10.72 -0.89
C LYS A 187 11.56 9.97 -2.15
N ILE A 188 11.34 8.65 -2.07
CA ILE A 188 10.87 7.82 -3.19
C ILE A 188 9.55 8.37 -3.71
N ARG A 189 8.58 8.58 -2.83
CA ARG A 189 7.23 9.02 -3.19
C ARG A 189 7.25 10.42 -3.78
N LYS A 190 8.05 11.33 -3.20
CA LYS A 190 8.30 12.67 -3.76
C LYS A 190 8.88 12.58 -5.16
N LYS A 191 9.92 11.77 -5.37
CA LYS A 191 10.59 11.60 -6.67
C LYS A 191 9.66 11.01 -7.73
N VAL A 192 8.87 9.99 -7.38
CA VAL A 192 7.83 9.43 -8.27
C VAL A 192 6.84 10.52 -8.67
N LYS A 193 6.38 11.34 -7.72
CA LYS A 193 5.46 12.45 -8.02
C LYS A 193 6.07 13.50 -8.94
N GLU A 194 7.31 13.90 -8.69
CA GLU A 194 8.04 14.90 -9.48
C GLU A 194 8.28 14.43 -10.92
N GLU A 195 8.66 13.17 -11.13
CA GLU A 195 9.02 12.67 -12.46
C GLU A 195 7.85 12.13 -13.28
N THR A 196 6.78 11.65 -12.62
CA THR A 196 5.66 11.01 -13.32
C THR A 196 4.35 11.79 -13.23
N GLY A 197 4.26 12.73 -12.28
CA GLY A 197 3.01 13.41 -11.93
C GLY A 197 2.06 12.55 -11.09
N PHE A 198 2.40 11.31 -10.76
CA PHE A 198 1.51 10.40 -10.02
C PHE A 198 1.78 10.39 -8.52
N PHE A 199 0.71 10.38 -7.73
CA PHE A 199 0.78 10.14 -6.30
C PHE A 199 0.76 8.64 -5.98
N CYS A 200 1.43 8.26 -4.91
CA CYS A 200 1.40 6.92 -4.36
C CYS A 200 1.31 6.93 -2.84
N SER A 201 0.87 5.80 -2.32
CA SER A 201 0.94 5.46 -0.91
C SER A 201 1.99 4.36 -0.69
N ALA A 202 2.42 4.17 0.54
CA ALA A 202 3.40 3.14 0.85
C ALA A 202 3.20 2.47 2.21
N GLY A 203 3.69 1.25 2.33
CA GLY A 203 3.85 0.54 3.60
C GLY A 203 5.29 0.15 3.83
N ILE A 204 5.78 0.31 5.06
CA ILE A 204 7.15 -0.03 5.46
C ILE A 204 7.10 -1.03 6.61
N ALA A 205 7.76 -2.17 6.46
CA ALA A 205 7.81 -3.21 7.48
C ALA A 205 9.05 -4.12 7.31
N ARG A 206 9.15 -5.19 8.10
CA ARG A 206 10.26 -6.17 8.05
C ARG A 206 10.13 -7.23 6.96
N ASN A 207 8.96 -7.34 6.34
CA ASN A 207 8.71 -8.29 5.25
C ASN A 207 7.63 -7.76 4.30
N LYS A 208 7.52 -8.42 3.14
CA LYS A 208 6.59 -8.06 2.07
C LYS A 208 5.12 -8.09 2.50
N ILE A 209 4.70 -9.13 3.23
CA ILE A 209 3.30 -9.31 3.65
C ILE A 209 2.86 -8.15 4.54
N LEU A 210 3.68 -7.81 5.54
CA LEU A 210 3.42 -6.71 6.46
C LEU A 210 3.49 -5.34 5.76
N ALA A 211 4.45 -5.14 4.86
CA ALA A 211 4.55 -3.90 4.08
C ALA A 211 3.32 -3.72 3.17
N LYS A 212 2.81 -4.80 2.56
CA LYS A 212 1.58 -4.77 1.78
C LYS A 212 0.36 -4.48 2.64
N LEU A 213 0.27 -5.08 3.81
CA LEU A 213 -0.82 -4.89 4.75
C LEU A 213 -0.92 -3.42 5.17
N CYS A 214 0.16 -2.84 5.72
CA CYS A 214 0.13 -1.48 6.26
C CYS A 214 0.07 -0.40 5.16
N CYS A 215 0.49 -0.68 3.93
CA CYS A 215 0.35 0.24 2.79
C CYS A 215 -1.10 0.71 2.58
N GLY A 216 -2.09 -0.14 2.90
CA GLY A 216 -3.50 0.17 2.75
C GLY A 216 -4.11 1.06 3.83
N PHE A 217 -3.46 1.25 4.98
CA PHE A 217 -4.12 1.77 6.19
C PHE A 217 -4.45 3.27 6.10
N ASN A 218 -3.55 4.07 5.54
CA ASN A 218 -3.67 5.53 5.52
C ASN A 218 -3.77 6.11 4.10
N LYS A 219 -4.14 5.29 3.10
CA LYS A 219 -4.33 5.79 1.73
C LYS A 219 -5.41 6.90 1.69
N PRO A 220 -5.28 7.92 0.84
CA PRO A 220 -4.25 8.13 -0.19
C PRO A 220 -3.08 9.02 0.24
N ARG A 221 -2.02 9.03 -0.57
CA ARG A 221 -0.87 9.96 -0.48
C ARG A 221 -0.15 9.94 0.86
N LYS A 222 -0.23 8.84 1.62
CA LYS A 222 0.47 8.66 2.90
C LYS A 222 1.37 7.43 2.86
N GLN A 223 2.20 7.30 3.88
CA GLN A 223 2.92 6.07 4.14
C GLN A 223 2.70 5.59 5.57
N THR A 224 2.73 4.29 5.79
CA THR A 224 2.49 3.68 7.10
C THR A 224 3.63 2.73 7.46
N ILE A 225 4.13 2.84 8.67
CA ILE A 225 5.15 1.95 9.22
C ILE A 225 4.48 0.92 10.12
N LEU A 226 4.86 -0.35 10.01
CA LEU A 226 4.51 -1.38 10.97
C LEU A 226 5.77 -1.87 11.68
N THR A 227 5.91 -1.50 12.95
CA THR A 227 7.01 -1.96 13.81
C THR A 227 6.75 -3.38 14.31
N HIS A 228 7.78 -4.06 14.83
CA HIS A 228 7.60 -5.41 15.37
C HIS A 228 6.70 -5.42 16.61
N SER A 229 6.83 -4.43 17.50
CA SER A 229 6.03 -4.32 18.73
C SER A 229 4.55 -4.05 18.46
N ASP A 230 4.21 -3.47 17.31
CA ASP A 230 2.82 -3.15 16.96
C ASP A 230 2.09 -4.28 16.21
N ILE A 231 2.80 -5.34 15.80
CA ILE A 231 2.21 -6.45 15.01
C ILE A 231 1.03 -7.06 15.75
N ASP A 232 1.20 -7.37 17.03
CA ASP A 232 0.17 -8.01 17.85
C ASP A 232 -1.11 -7.19 17.90
N HIS A 233 -0.97 -5.89 18.21
CA HIS A 233 -2.09 -4.96 18.28
C HIS A 233 -2.81 -4.80 16.92
N VAL A 234 -2.06 -4.75 15.82
CA VAL A 234 -2.63 -4.71 14.48
C VAL A 234 -3.35 -6.02 14.15
N PHE A 235 -2.77 -7.16 14.50
CA PHE A 235 -3.32 -8.48 14.17
C PHE A 235 -4.61 -8.81 14.93
N ASP A 236 -4.77 -8.30 16.15
CA ASP A 236 -5.98 -8.48 16.95
C ASP A 236 -7.24 -7.98 16.23
N ASN A 237 -7.10 -7.03 15.31
CA ASN A 237 -8.20 -6.48 14.52
C ASN A 237 -8.06 -6.72 13.00
N THR A 238 -7.09 -7.52 12.56
CA THR A 238 -6.87 -7.79 11.13
C THR A 238 -7.59 -9.07 10.71
N PRO A 239 -8.66 -9.01 9.88
CA PRO A 239 -9.30 -10.21 9.35
C PRO A 239 -8.30 -11.09 8.60
N VAL A 240 -8.42 -12.42 8.73
CA VAL A 240 -7.49 -13.37 8.07
C VAL A 240 -7.37 -13.10 6.56
N GLN A 241 -8.50 -12.82 5.91
CA GLN A 241 -8.55 -12.53 4.47
C GLN A 241 -7.85 -11.23 4.03
N LYS A 242 -7.44 -10.35 4.97
CA LYS A 242 -6.64 -9.17 4.64
C LYS A 242 -5.16 -9.49 4.43
N ILE A 243 -4.69 -10.66 4.87
CA ILE A 243 -3.32 -11.08 4.65
C ILE A 243 -3.14 -11.55 3.20
N GLN A 244 -2.10 -11.05 2.54
CA GLN A 244 -1.77 -11.46 1.18
C GLN A 244 -1.52 -12.97 1.14
N GLY A 245 -2.20 -13.67 0.23
CA GLY A 245 -2.20 -15.14 0.15
C GLY A 245 -3.41 -15.80 0.81
N LEU A 246 -4.13 -15.10 1.69
CA LEU A 246 -5.31 -15.61 2.41
C LEU A 246 -6.64 -14.96 1.97
N GLY A 247 -6.64 -14.08 0.97
CA GLY A 247 -7.86 -13.37 0.54
C GLY A 247 -8.93 -14.19 -0.22
N GLY A 248 -8.85 -15.53 -0.20
CA GLY A 248 -9.80 -16.41 -0.89
C GLY A 248 -9.92 -17.75 -0.18
N LYS A 249 -10.11 -18.84 -0.94
CA LYS A 249 -10.37 -20.18 -0.38
C LYS A 249 -9.37 -20.65 0.68
N ALA A 250 -8.10 -20.24 0.56
CA ALA A 250 -7.09 -20.56 1.56
C ALA A 250 -7.40 -19.92 2.93
N GLY A 251 -7.75 -18.64 2.95
CA GLY A 251 -8.18 -17.97 4.18
C GLY A 251 -9.52 -18.48 4.69
N ASP A 252 -10.48 -18.77 3.81
CA ASP A 252 -11.76 -19.37 4.19
C ASP A 252 -11.54 -20.70 4.93
N ARG A 253 -10.63 -21.54 4.39
CA ARG A 253 -10.24 -22.80 5.02
C ARG A 253 -9.56 -22.59 6.38
N VAL A 254 -8.67 -21.60 6.51
CA VAL A 254 -8.03 -21.27 7.80
C VAL A 254 -9.08 -20.85 8.83
N MET A 255 -9.97 -19.93 8.46
CA MET A 255 -11.05 -19.45 9.32
C MET A 255 -11.97 -20.60 9.76
N GLU A 256 -12.32 -21.51 8.84
CA GLU A 256 -13.18 -22.66 9.13
C GLU A 256 -12.51 -23.70 10.04
N LEU A 257 -11.25 -24.06 9.79
CA LEU A 257 -10.53 -25.08 10.54
C LEU A 257 -10.23 -24.63 11.98
N PHE A 258 -9.82 -23.37 12.15
CA PHE A 258 -9.40 -22.84 13.44
C PHE A 258 -10.51 -22.04 14.15
N LYS A 259 -11.68 -21.85 13.52
CA LYS A 259 -12.79 -21.06 14.08
C LYS A 259 -12.35 -19.65 14.51
N VAL A 260 -11.63 -18.99 13.60
CA VAL A 260 -11.08 -17.65 13.79
C VAL A 260 -11.55 -16.70 12.71
N ASP A 261 -11.66 -15.42 13.05
CA ASP A 261 -12.00 -14.33 12.14
C ASP A 261 -10.78 -13.44 11.84
N ASN A 262 -9.84 -13.33 12.78
CA ASN A 262 -8.69 -12.44 12.70
C ASN A 262 -7.36 -13.12 13.03
N MET A 263 -6.27 -12.46 12.65
CA MET A 263 -4.91 -12.96 12.84
C MET A 263 -4.54 -13.08 14.32
N GLY A 264 -5.02 -12.20 15.20
CA GLY A 264 -4.78 -12.27 16.64
C GLY A 264 -5.32 -13.55 17.28
N GLN A 265 -6.45 -14.05 16.82
CA GLN A 265 -6.98 -15.36 17.24
C GLN A 265 -6.14 -16.51 16.68
N LEU A 266 -5.72 -16.43 15.41
CA LEU A 266 -4.89 -17.47 14.79
C LEU A 266 -3.53 -17.63 15.50
N ARG A 267 -2.93 -16.53 15.99
CA ARG A 267 -1.67 -16.54 16.76
C ARG A 267 -1.72 -17.41 18.03
N LYS A 268 -2.90 -17.75 18.53
CA LYS A 268 -3.07 -18.60 19.72
C LYS A 268 -2.81 -20.09 19.45
N TYR A 269 -2.75 -20.49 18.19
CA TYR A 269 -2.46 -21.86 17.77
C TYR A 269 -0.95 -22.07 17.63
N SER A 270 -0.46 -23.23 18.09
CA SER A 270 0.96 -23.58 17.94
C SER A 270 1.29 -23.92 16.48
N LEU A 271 2.58 -23.83 16.15
CA LEU A 271 3.10 -24.25 14.84
C LEU A 271 2.68 -25.68 14.49
N ASP A 272 2.80 -26.62 15.44
CA ASP A 272 2.41 -28.02 15.23
C ASP A 272 0.92 -28.16 14.87
N ALA A 273 0.04 -27.39 15.53
CA ALA A 273 -1.39 -27.40 15.24
C ALA A 273 -1.70 -26.83 13.83
N LEU A 274 -0.97 -25.78 13.43
CA LEU A 274 -1.08 -25.18 12.10
C LEU A 274 -0.62 -26.19 11.04
N GLN A 275 0.54 -26.81 11.21
CA GLN A 275 1.10 -27.79 10.27
C GLN A 275 0.24 -29.05 10.16
N ALA A 276 -0.31 -29.55 11.26
CA ALA A 276 -1.20 -30.71 11.24
C ALA A 276 -2.46 -30.49 10.39
N SER A 277 -3.00 -29.26 10.37
CA SER A 277 -4.26 -28.95 9.67
C SER A 277 -4.08 -28.38 8.26
N LEU A 278 -2.97 -27.67 8.02
CA LEU A 278 -2.70 -26.95 6.77
C LEU A 278 -1.60 -27.61 5.91
N GLY A 279 -0.86 -28.57 6.47
CA GLY A 279 0.36 -29.15 5.90
C GLY A 279 1.60 -28.35 6.27
N GLU A 280 2.78 -28.98 6.18
CA GLU A 280 4.05 -28.43 6.65
C GLU A 280 4.36 -27.03 6.09
N SER A 281 4.25 -26.86 4.77
CA SER A 281 4.57 -25.58 4.11
C SER A 281 3.62 -24.45 4.50
N ASN A 282 2.31 -24.69 4.52
CA ASN A 282 1.32 -23.64 4.81
C ASN A 282 1.15 -23.40 6.31
N GLY A 283 1.46 -24.38 7.15
CA GLY A 283 1.46 -24.20 8.60
C GLY A 283 2.70 -23.47 9.10
N CYS A 284 3.83 -23.60 8.40
CA CYS A 284 5.08 -22.89 8.71
C CYS A 284 5.10 -21.43 8.21
N TRP A 285 4.46 -21.17 7.06
CA TRP A 285 4.27 -19.83 6.52
C TRP A 285 3.26 -19.02 7.34
#